data_AF-A2BPM1-F1
#
_entry.id   AF-A2BPM1-F1
#
_cell.length_a   1.000
_cell.length_b   1.000
_cell.length_c   1.000
_cell.angle_alpha   90.00
_cell.angle_beta   90.00
_cell.angle_gamma   90.00
#
_symmetry.space_group_name_H-M   'P 1'
#
loop_
_entity.id
_entity.type
_entity.pdbx_description
1 polymer ?
#
loop_
_entity_poly.entity_id
_entity_poly.type
_entity_poly.pdbx_seq_one_letter_code
_entity_poly.pdbx_strand_id
1 'polypeptide(L)' 'MSSERYLNHPTFGMLYQVSPGNDGRDIYATLYAQKMFFLVEVRQREVFLRLYLI' A
#
# COMPACT_ATOMS: atom_id res chain seq x y z
N MET A 1 16.49 7.19 9.49
CA MET A 1 15.69 7.91 8.48
C MET A 1 14.70 6.90 7.92
N SER A 2 13.40 7.08 8.15
CA SER A 2 12.40 6.19 7.57
C SER A 2 12.33 6.46 6.07
N SER A 3 12.54 5.45 5.23
CA SER A 3 12.42 5.63 3.78
C SER A 3 10.94 5.76 3.45
N GLU A 4 10.51 6.92 2.95
CA GLU A 4 9.18 7.08 2.39
C GLU A 4 9.05 6.19 1.15
N ARG A 5 8.01 5.37 1.09
CA ARG A 5 7.74 4.48 -0.04
C ARG A 5 6.38 4.79 -0.61
N TYR A 6 6.34 4.85 -1.95
CA TYR A 6 5.14 5.16 -2.70
C TYR A 6 4.91 4.10 -3.77
N LEU A 7 3.64 3.88 -4.10
CA LEU A 7 3.25 3.01 -5.22
C LEU A 7 2.03 3.59 -5.93
N ASN A 8 1.83 3.25 -7.20
CA ASN A 8 0.64 3.62 -7.96
C ASN A 8 -0.39 2.48 -7.93
N HIS A 9 -1.56 2.76 -7.37
CA HIS A 9 -2.73 1.91 -7.45
C HIS A 9 -3.49 2.18 -8.76
N PRO A 10 -3.89 1.14 -9.52
CA PRO A 10 -4.57 1.32 -10.82
C PRO A 10 -5.79 2.23 -10.78
N THR A 11 -6.62 2.11 -9.73
CA THR A 11 -7.85 2.91 -9.55
C THR A 11 -7.65 4.18 -8.72
N PHE A 12 -6.94 4.12 -7.59
CA PHE A 12 -6.91 5.20 -6.60
C PHE A 12 -5.68 6.11 -6.70
N GLY A 13 -4.83 5.88 -7.71
CA GLY A 13 -3.61 6.64 -7.90
C GLY A 13 -2.57 6.36 -6.82
N MET A 14 -1.88 7.39 -6.36
CA MET A 14 -0.71 7.24 -5.52
C MET A 14 -1.09 6.81 -4.08
N LEU A 15 -0.42 5.77 -3.59
CA LEU A 15 -0.47 5.34 -2.20
C LEU A 15 0.87 5.61 -1.52
N TYR A 16 0.84 5.90 -0.22
CA TYR A 16 2.03 6.05 0.62
C TYR A 16 2.07 4.95 1.68
N GLN A 17 3.26 4.44 1.98
CA GLN A 17 3.44 3.42 3.02
C GLN A 17 3.22 4.04 4.39
N VAL A 18 2.30 3.45 5.16
CA VAL A 18 1.97 3.88 6.52
C VAL A 18 2.75 3.05 7.55
N SER A 19 2.88 1.75 7.29
CA SER A 19 3.66 0.86 8.13
C SER A 19 4.31 -0.22 7.28
N PRO A 20 5.60 -0.50 7.48
CA PRO A 20 6.14 -1.79 7.08
C PRO A 20 5.45 -2.88 7.89
N GLY A 21 5.13 -3.99 7.25
CA GLY A 21 4.67 -5.19 7.96
C GLY A 21 5.67 -6.34 7.80
N ASN A 22 5.29 -7.49 8.35
CA ASN A 22 6.13 -8.68 8.29
C ASN A 22 5.90 -9.46 6.99
N ASP A 23 6.90 -10.22 6.53
CA ASP A 23 6.80 -11.14 5.39
C ASP A 23 6.45 -10.49 4.04
N GLY A 24 6.87 -9.23 3.82
CA GLY A 24 6.63 -8.52 2.56
C GLY A 24 5.19 -8.03 2.38
N ARG A 25 4.45 -7.92 3.49
CA ARG A 25 3.10 -7.35 3.56
C ARG A 25 3.19 -5.98 4.20
N ASP A 26 3.00 -4.95 3.40
CA ASP A 26 3.10 -3.55 3.83
C ASP A 26 1.72 -2.89 3.81
N ILE A 27 1.49 -1.96 4.73
CA ILE A 27 0.24 -1.19 4.77
C ILE A 27 0.45 0.13 4.04
N TYR A 28 -0.39 0.39 3.05
CA TYR A 28 -0.42 1.63 2.28
C TYR A 28 -1.76 2.34 2.46
N ALA A 29 -1.75 3.66 2.33
CA ALA A 29 -2.97 4.48 2.33
C ALA A 29 -3.02 5.40 1.10
N THR A 30 -4.22 5.71 0.65
CA THR A 30 -4.45 6.62 -0.49
C THR A 30 -4.06 8.07 -0.16
N LEU A 31 -3.32 8.73 -1.05
CA LEU A 31 -3.02 10.15 -0.95
C LEU A 31 -4.20 11.04 -1.37
N TYR A 32 -4.96 10.61 -2.38
CA TYR A 32 -5.95 11.46 -3.06
C TYR A 32 -7.42 11.06 -2.82
N ALA A 33 -7.68 9.95 -2.12
CA ALA A 33 -9.02 9.44 -1.85
C ALA A 33 -9.37 9.51 -0.34
N GLN A 34 -10.62 9.19 0.01
CA GLN A 34 -11.09 9.06 1.40
C GLN A 34 -10.35 7.92 2.10
N LYS A 35 -9.20 8.23 2.73
CA LYS A 35 -8.34 7.39 3.60
C LYS A 35 -8.66 5.88 3.54
N MET A 36 -8.47 5.29 2.37
CA MET A 36 -8.60 3.84 2.19
C MET A 36 -7.26 3.20 2.51
N PHE A 37 -7.29 2.08 3.21
CA PHE A 37 -6.09 1.31 3.54
C PHE A 37 -6.00 0.07 2.65
N PHE A 38 -4.78 -0.24 2.23
CA PHE A 38 -4.47 -1.38 1.41
C PHE A 38 -3.37 -2.19 2.07
N LEU A 39 -3.61 -3.50 2.19
CA LEU A 39 -2.55 -4.45 2.45
C LEU A 39 -1.91 -4.81 1.11
N VAL A 40 -0.62 -4.54 0.98
CA VAL A 40 0.14 -4.73 -0.24
C VAL A 40 1.12 -5.85 -0.04
N GLU A 41 0.98 -6.93 -0.81
CA GLU A 41 1.87 -8.09 -0.78
C GLU A 41 2.61 -8.19 -2.11
N VAL A 42 3.94 -8.10 -2.07
CA VAL A 42 4.78 -8.23 -3.26
C VAL A 42 5.33 -9.65 -3.33
N ARG A 43 4.88 -10.44 -4.30
CA ARG A 43 5.31 -11.84 -4.49
C ARG A 43 5.95 -12.01 -5.87
N GLN A 44 7.26 -12.24 -5.91
CA GLN A 44 8.08 -12.50 -7.10
C GLN A 44 7.99 -11.44 -8.22
N ARG A 45 6.84 -11.35 -8.91
CA ARG A 45 6.55 -10.39 -10.00
C ARG A 45 5.12 -9.85 -9.96
N GLU A 46 4.33 -10.24 -8.96
CA GLU A 46 2.95 -9.83 -8.80
C GLU A 46 2.81 -8.97 -7.56
N VAL A 47 1.94 -7.96 -7.65
CA VAL A 47 1.59 -7.06 -6.55
C VAL A 47 0.12 -7.28 -6.23
N PHE A 48 -0.16 -7.79 -5.05
CA PHE A 48 -1.52 -7.99 -4.56
C PHE A 48 -1.94 -6.79 -3.73
N LEU A 49 -3.05 -6.18 -4.12
CA LEU A 49 -3.64 -5.02 -3.45
C LEU A 49 -4.97 -5.46 -2.84
N ARG A 50 -4.99 -5.65 -1.52
CA ARG A 50 -6.22 -6.00 -0.80
C ARG A 50 -6.75 -4.78 -0.07
N LEU A 51 -7.98 -4.37 -0.40
CA LEU A 51 -8.67 -3.31 0.32
C LEU A 51 -8.94 -3.77 1.76
N TYR A 52 -8.51 -2.96 2.72
CA TYR A 52 -8.80 -3.12 4.13
C TYR A 52 -9.69 -1.95 4.56
N LEU A 53 -10.96 -2.26 4.84
CA LEU A 53 -11.86 -1.38 5.56
C LEU A 53 -11.62 -1.60 7.05
N ILE A 54 -11.22 -0.54 7.74
CA ILE A 54 -11.11 -0.48 9.21
C ILE A 54 -12.36 0.21 9.72
#